data_AF-A0A261VJP0-F1
#
_entry.id   AF-A0A261VJP0-F1
#
_cell.length_a   1.000
_cell.length_b   1.000
_cell.length_c   1.000
_cell.angle_alpha   90.00
_cell.angle_beta   90.00
_cell.angle_gamma   90.00
#
_symmetry.space_group_name_H-M   'P 1'
#
loop_
_entity.id
_entity.type
_entity.pdbx_description
1 polymer ?
#
loop_
_entity_poly.entity_id
_entity_poly.type
_entity_poly.pdbx_seq_one_letter_code
_entity_poly.pdbx_strand_id
1 'polypeptide(L)'
;MDKQLFEYLLRLGDTSLILSQRLSEWCGHGPVLEEDLALTNTALDLLGQARMWLTLAGEVEGQGRDEDQLAYLRDAHQFRNCLLVEQPNGHYGDTMARQFLFDVWHYFLLQQLMQSKDERIAGIAAKAIKEVTYHVRRSSDLVVRLGDGTEESHRRMQAAIDSAWTFAGELFADDEVDQDLAARGIAVERASLFQPWLAHVREVLEEATLTLPQEREAFHLLRRGGLQGRHTESLGYMLAEMQHLQRAYPGARW
;
A
#
# COMPACT_ATOMS: atom_id res chain seq x y z
N MET A 1 16.19 -15.68 14.45
CA MET A 1 15.27 -15.09 13.48
C MET A 1 13.93 -14.88 14.16
N ASP A 2 13.51 -13.63 14.31
CA ASP A 2 12.15 -13.32 14.77
C ASP A 2 11.22 -13.41 13.56
N LYS A 3 10.56 -14.57 13.40
CA LYS A 3 9.78 -14.87 12.20
C LYS A 3 8.57 -13.93 12.07
N GLN A 4 7.91 -13.59 13.18
CA GLN A 4 6.74 -12.71 13.13
C GLN A 4 7.14 -11.29 12.74
N LEU A 5 8.23 -10.78 13.32
CA LEU A 5 8.77 -9.48 12.94
C LEU A 5 9.20 -9.45 11.47
N PHE A 6 9.86 -10.51 10.98
CA PHE A 6 10.25 -10.62 9.58
C PHE A 6 9.04 -10.57 8.62
N GLU A 7 8.03 -11.41 8.85
CA GLU A 7 6.81 -11.43 8.02
C GLU A 7 6.09 -10.08 8.04
N TYR A 8 6.02 -9.43 9.21
CA TYR A 8 5.41 -8.10 9.33
C TYR A 8 6.16 -7.03 8.52
N LEU A 9 7.49 -7.02 8.59
CA LEU A 9 8.32 -6.10 7.82
C LEU A 9 8.21 -6.35 6.31
N LEU A 10 8.12 -7.62 5.89
CA LEU A 10 7.81 -7.95 4.49
C LEU A 10 6.45 -7.42 4.06
N ARG A 11 5.40 -7.53 4.89
CA ARG A 11 4.07 -6.97 4.56
C ARG A 11 4.14 -5.47 4.29
N LEU A 12 4.88 -4.72 5.11
CA LEU A 12 5.05 -3.28 4.93
C LEU A 12 5.87 -2.97 3.68
N GLY A 13 7.03 -3.62 3.53
CA GLY A 13 7.92 -3.42 2.39
C GLY A 13 7.28 -3.78 1.06
N ASP A 14 6.61 -4.93 0.98
CA ASP A 14 5.96 -5.42 -0.24
C ASP A 14 4.78 -4.54 -0.63
N THR A 15 3.96 -4.11 0.35
CA THR A 15 2.81 -3.25 0.06
C THR A 15 3.27 -1.90 -0.52
N SER A 16 4.31 -1.30 0.06
CA SER A 16 4.92 -0.06 -0.46
C SER A 16 5.59 -0.27 -1.83
N LEU A 17 6.33 -1.37 -2.03
CA LEU A 17 7.03 -1.68 -3.27
C LEU A 17 6.06 -1.85 -4.44
N ILE A 18 5.01 -2.65 -4.24
CA ILE A 18 4.03 -2.96 -5.29
C ILE A 18 3.21 -1.72 -5.66
N LEU A 19 2.83 -0.89 -4.69
CA LEU A 19 2.17 0.37 -5.00
C LEU A 19 3.10 1.33 -5.75
N SER A 20 4.36 1.45 -5.33
CA SER A 20 5.37 2.24 -6.05
C SER A 20 5.50 1.79 -7.50
N GLN A 21 5.57 0.48 -7.76
CA GLN A 21 5.62 -0.07 -9.11
C GLN A 21 4.38 0.32 -9.93
N ARG A 22 3.17 0.19 -9.37
CA ARG A 22 1.94 0.64 -10.05
C ARG A 22 1.96 2.12 -10.39
N LEU A 23 2.45 2.98 -9.48
CA LEU A 23 2.51 4.41 -9.76
C LEU A 23 3.57 4.74 -10.82
N SER A 24 4.70 4.03 -10.84
CA SER A 24 5.75 4.22 -11.85
C SER A 24 5.26 3.93 -13.28
N GLU A 25 4.28 3.03 -13.46
CA GLU A 25 3.65 2.76 -14.76
C GLU A 25 2.93 4.00 -15.35
N TRP A 26 2.62 5.02 -14.54
CA TRP A 26 2.02 6.28 -15.02
C TRP A 26 3.02 7.27 -15.61
N CYS A 27 4.32 7.05 -15.45
CA CYS A 27 5.35 7.98 -15.93
C CYS A 27 5.16 8.26 -17.44
N GLY A 28 4.94 9.52 -17.80
CA GLY A 28 4.68 9.96 -19.18
C GLY A 28 3.24 9.79 -19.66
N HIS A 29 2.34 9.29 -18.81
CA HIS A 29 0.95 8.96 -19.15
C HIS A 29 -0.09 9.66 -18.25
N GLY A 30 0.35 10.49 -17.29
CA GLY A 30 -0.56 11.25 -16.42
C GLY A 30 -1.50 12.18 -17.20
N PRO A 31 -2.68 12.53 -16.66
CA PRO A 31 -3.68 13.34 -17.36
C PRO A 31 -3.18 14.75 -17.69
N VAL A 32 -2.27 15.28 -16.86
CA VAL A 32 -1.51 16.51 -17.06
C VAL A 32 -0.12 16.34 -16.45
N LEU A 33 0.83 17.22 -16.80
CA LEU A 33 2.22 17.12 -16.38
C LEU A 33 2.37 17.19 -14.84
N GLU A 34 1.58 18.03 -14.19
CA GLU A 34 1.56 18.19 -12.74
C GLU A 34 1.17 16.89 -12.03
N GLU A 35 0.18 16.18 -12.55
CA GLU A 35 -0.29 14.93 -11.99
C GLU A 35 0.70 13.79 -12.24
N ASP A 36 1.37 13.77 -13.39
CA ASP A 36 2.45 12.84 -13.72
C ASP A 36 3.64 13.00 -12.75
N LEU A 37 4.13 14.23 -12.59
CA LEU A 37 5.20 14.56 -11.65
C LEU A 37 4.83 14.18 -10.21
N ALA A 38 3.59 14.46 -9.82
CA ALA A 38 3.18 14.22 -8.46
C ALA A 38 2.94 12.71 -8.19
N LEU A 39 2.44 11.92 -9.15
CA LEU A 39 2.43 10.45 -9.02
C LEU A 39 3.85 9.87 -8.95
N THR A 40 4.77 10.39 -9.77
CA THR A 40 6.18 9.97 -9.77
C THR A 40 6.84 10.26 -8.42
N ASN A 41 6.56 11.41 -7.81
CA ASN A 41 7.06 11.73 -6.46
C ASN A 41 6.50 10.77 -5.39
N THR A 42 5.19 10.49 -5.43
CA THR A 42 4.58 9.49 -4.52
C THR A 42 5.20 8.10 -4.72
N ALA A 43 5.45 7.70 -5.97
CA ALA A 43 6.12 6.43 -6.29
C ALA A 43 7.53 6.36 -5.69
N LEU A 44 8.28 7.46 -5.74
CA LEU A 44 9.64 7.55 -5.21
C LEU A 44 9.65 7.49 -3.67
N ASP A 45 8.74 8.20 -3.01
CA ASP A 45 8.59 8.16 -1.55
C ASP A 45 8.27 6.72 -1.10
N LEU A 46 7.29 6.06 -1.73
CA LEU A 46 6.91 4.68 -1.43
C LEU A 46 8.05 3.70 -1.70
N LEU A 47 8.86 3.91 -2.74
CA LEU A 47 10.05 3.11 -2.99
C LEU A 47 11.09 3.30 -1.88
N GLY A 48 11.32 4.53 -1.44
CA GLY A 48 12.20 4.83 -0.30
C GLY A 48 11.74 4.14 0.99
N GLN A 49 10.44 4.11 1.23
CA GLN A 49 9.84 3.40 2.36
C GLN A 49 9.99 1.88 2.24
N ALA A 50 9.71 1.32 1.05
CA ALA A 50 9.89 -0.10 0.77
C ALA A 50 11.33 -0.55 1.05
N ARG A 51 12.32 0.23 0.62
CA ARG A 51 13.74 0.01 0.89
C ARG A 51 14.06 -0.05 2.39
N MET A 52 13.58 0.93 3.15
CA MET A 52 13.76 0.94 4.61
C MET A 52 13.17 -0.32 5.27
N TRP A 53 11.96 -0.72 4.88
CA TRP A 53 11.29 -1.90 5.43
C TRP A 53 11.97 -3.21 5.04
N LEU A 54 12.32 -3.37 3.76
CA LEU A 54 12.96 -4.59 3.25
C LEU A 54 14.40 -4.74 3.74
N THR A 55 15.16 -3.65 3.86
CA THR A 55 16.48 -3.66 4.50
C THR A 55 16.37 -4.20 5.93
N LEU A 56 15.43 -3.65 6.73
CA LEU A 56 15.21 -4.11 8.09
C LEU A 56 14.72 -5.57 8.14
N ALA A 57 13.89 -6.00 7.18
CA ALA A 57 13.48 -7.39 7.06
C ALA A 57 14.68 -8.32 6.83
N GLY A 58 15.60 -7.97 5.93
CA GLY A 58 16.83 -8.72 5.67
C GLY A 58 17.72 -8.86 6.91
N GLU A 59 17.87 -7.78 7.68
CA GLU A 59 18.59 -7.78 8.96
C GLU A 59 17.95 -8.72 9.99
N VAL A 60 16.62 -8.66 10.15
CA VAL A 60 15.85 -9.49 11.11
C VAL A 60 15.84 -10.96 10.72
N GLU A 61 15.80 -11.23 9.41
CA GLU A 61 15.89 -12.58 8.87
C GLU A 61 17.23 -13.23 9.22
N GLY A 62 18.33 -12.47 9.10
CA GLY A 62 19.68 -12.94 9.44
C GLY A 62 20.24 -14.00 8.50
N GLN A 63 19.69 -14.14 7.30
CA GLN A 63 20.14 -15.08 6.26
C GLN A 63 21.05 -14.42 5.20
N GLY A 64 21.42 -13.15 5.41
CA GLY A 64 22.28 -12.40 4.50
C GLY A 64 21.59 -11.93 3.22
N ARG A 65 20.25 -11.94 3.18
CA ARG A 65 19.47 -11.32 2.10
C ARG A 65 19.32 -9.82 2.35
N ASP A 66 19.65 -9.01 1.35
CA ASP A 66 19.41 -7.57 1.35
C ASP A 66 18.05 -7.19 0.71
N GLU A 67 17.77 -5.90 0.62
CA GLU A 67 16.52 -5.38 0.04
C GLU A 67 16.32 -5.81 -1.42
N ASP A 68 17.39 -5.89 -2.22
CA ASP A 68 17.34 -6.30 -3.63
C ASP A 68 16.98 -7.79 -3.75
N GLN A 69 17.62 -8.64 -2.94
CA GLN A 69 17.30 -10.08 -2.95
C GLN A 69 15.86 -10.34 -2.48
N LEU A 70 15.35 -9.55 -1.53
CA LEU A 70 13.96 -9.63 -1.12
C LEU A 70 13.02 -9.08 -2.21
N ALA A 71 13.34 -8.00 -2.91
CA ALA A 71 12.47 -7.44 -3.95
C ALA A 71 12.44 -8.30 -5.24
N TYR A 72 13.61 -8.79 -5.68
CA TYR A 72 13.77 -9.30 -7.04
C TYR A 72 13.88 -10.82 -7.16
N LEU A 73 14.18 -11.53 -6.07
CA LEU A 73 14.39 -12.99 -6.09
C LEU A 73 13.27 -13.79 -5.41
N ARG A 74 12.16 -13.13 -5.04
CA ARG A 74 10.95 -13.78 -4.54
C ARG A 74 9.92 -13.96 -5.65
N ASP A 75 9.27 -15.12 -5.68
CA ASP A 75 8.10 -15.38 -6.52
C ASP A 75 6.81 -14.86 -5.85
N ALA A 76 5.72 -14.75 -6.62
CA ALA A 76 4.45 -14.18 -6.16
C ALA A 76 3.94 -14.75 -4.82
N HIS A 77 4.04 -16.07 -4.60
CA HIS A 77 3.59 -16.70 -3.35
C HIS A 77 4.43 -16.35 -2.10
N GLN A 78 5.59 -15.71 -2.30
CA GLN A 78 6.49 -15.24 -1.25
C GLN A 78 6.33 -13.73 -0.97
N PHE A 79 5.56 -13.02 -1.81
CA PHE A 79 5.14 -11.65 -1.53
C PHE A 79 4.03 -11.61 -0.48
N ARG A 80 3.93 -10.48 0.19
CA ARG A 80 3.03 -10.23 1.33
C ARG A 80 2.28 -8.90 1.21
N ASN A 81 2.23 -8.32 0.00
CA ASN A 81 1.50 -7.08 -0.24
C ASN A 81 -0.01 -7.31 -0.11
N CYS A 82 -0.74 -6.25 0.26
CA CYS A 82 -2.19 -6.28 0.21
C CYS A 82 -2.69 -6.32 -1.24
N LEU A 83 -3.84 -6.95 -1.47
CA LEU A 83 -4.45 -7.10 -2.80
C LEU A 83 -4.90 -5.76 -3.39
N LEU A 84 -5.18 -4.77 -2.54
CA LEU A 84 -5.54 -3.42 -2.99
C LEU A 84 -4.44 -2.81 -3.87
N VAL A 85 -3.18 -2.94 -3.47
CA VAL A 85 -2.08 -2.21 -4.13
C VAL A 85 -1.61 -2.85 -5.44
N GLU A 86 -1.89 -4.14 -5.65
CA GLU A 86 -1.55 -4.84 -6.90
C GLU A 86 -2.60 -4.65 -8.01
N GLN A 87 -3.76 -4.05 -7.70
CA GLN A 87 -4.81 -3.81 -8.70
C GLN A 87 -4.26 -2.97 -9.86
N PRO A 88 -4.62 -3.27 -11.12
CA PRO A 88 -4.19 -2.47 -12.28
C PRO A 88 -4.57 -0.99 -12.15
N ASN A 89 -3.83 -0.11 -12.82
CA ASN A 89 -4.07 1.33 -12.75
C ASN A 89 -5.41 1.80 -13.32
N GLY A 90 -5.94 1.10 -14.33
CA GLY A 90 -7.21 1.46 -14.97
C GLY A 90 -7.19 2.89 -15.52
N HIS A 91 -8.29 3.61 -15.35
CA HIS A 91 -8.31 5.05 -15.59
C HIS A 91 -7.86 5.83 -14.35
N TYR A 92 -7.59 7.14 -14.50
CA TYR A 92 -7.04 7.95 -13.41
C TYR A 92 -7.84 7.87 -12.08
N GLY A 93 -9.18 7.83 -12.15
CA GLY A 93 -10.02 7.64 -10.97
C GLY A 93 -9.81 6.32 -10.22
N ASP A 94 -9.47 5.22 -10.91
CA ASP A 94 -9.18 3.91 -10.29
C ASP A 94 -7.88 3.98 -9.49
N THR A 95 -6.86 4.61 -10.10
CA THR A 95 -5.58 4.89 -9.43
C THR A 95 -5.80 5.77 -8.19
N MET A 96 -6.64 6.81 -8.30
CA MET A 96 -6.91 7.71 -7.17
C MET A 96 -7.74 7.07 -6.06
N ALA A 97 -8.72 6.23 -6.39
CA ALA A 97 -9.45 5.45 -5.40
C ALA A 97 -8.50 4.53 -4.61
N ARG A 98 -7.67 3.76 -5.32
CA ARG A 98 -6.67 2.87 -4.70
C ARG A 98 -5.70 3.65 -3.82
N GLN A 99 -5.15 4.75 -4.34
CA GLN A 99 -4.17 5.56 -3.65
C GLN A 99 -4.77 6.20 -2.39
N PHE A 100 -5.95 6.80 -2.49
CA PHE A 100 -6.63 7.43 -1.36
C PHE A 100 -6.91 6.45 -0.23
N LEU A 101 -7.54 5.31 -0.53
CA LEU A 101 -7.85 4.30 0.49
C LEU A 101 -6.58 3.78 1.18
N PHE A 102 -5.50 3.60 0.42
CA PHE A 102 -4.20 3.20 0.94
C PHE A 102 -3.54 4.30 1.79
N ASP A 103 -3.48 5.54 1.31
CA ASP A 103 -2.81 6.66 1.97
C ASP A 103 -3.38 6.92 3.36
N VAL A 104 -4.71 6.92 3.46
CA VAL A 104 -5.40 7.14 4.76
C VAL A 104 -5.07 6.00 5.71
N TRP A 105 -5.04 4.75 5.24
CA TRP A 105 -4.66 3.62 6.07
C TRP A 105 -3.21 3.73 6.52
N HIS A 106 -2.33 4.08 5.58
CA HIS A 106 -0.90 4.19 5.80
C HIS A 106 -0.60 5.27 6.83
N TYR A 107 -1.31 6.41 6.78
CA TYR A 107 -1.21 7.49 7.76
C TYR A 107 -1.52 6.99 9.17
N PHE A 108 -2.68 6.35 9.38
CA PHE A 108 -3.08 5.87 10.70
C PHE A 108 -2.16 4.75 11.20
N LEU A 109 -1.72 3.85 10.31
CA LEU A 109 -0.75 2.82 10.66
C LEU A 109 0.57 3.44 11.14
N LEU A 110 1.15 4.34 10.35
CA LEU A 110 2.44 4.96 10.68
C LEU A 110 2.36 5.80 11.96
N GLN A 111 1.24 6.48 12.20
CA GLN A 111 1.00 7.21 13.45
C GLN A 111 1.09 6.29 14.67
N GLN A 112 0.61 5.06 14.57
CA GLN A 112 0.75 4.07 15.62
C GLN A 112 2.16 3.47 15.68
N LEU A 113 2.77 3.16 14.52
CA LEU A 113 4.12 2.58 14.48
C LEU A 113 5.21 3.53 14.99
N MET A 114 4.99 4.84 14.95
CA MET A 114 5.86 5.81 15.64
C MET A 114 5.96 5.58 17.16
N GLN A 115 4.99 4.88 17.75
CA GLN A 115 4.96 4.53 19.18
C GLN A 115 5.48 3.11 19.45
N SER A 116 6.03 2.44 18.43
CA SER A 116 6.59 1.09 18.54
C SER A 116 7.71 1.04 19.57
N LYS A 117 7.78 -0.06 20.33
CA LYS A 117 8.93 -0.39 21.18
C LYS A 117 10.17 -0.81 20.39
N ASP A 118 10.04 -1.15 19.11
CA ASP A 118 11.20 -1.32 18.24
C ASP A 118 11.60 0.03 17.65
N GLU A 119 12.71 0.59 18.14
CA GLU A 119 13.20 1.92 17.75
C GLU A 119 13.46 2.04 16.24
N ARG A 120 13.76 0.93 15.55
CA ARG A 120 14.00 0.92 14.10
C ARG A 120 12.68 1.12 13.36
N ILE A 121 11.61 0.44 13.79
CA ILE A 121 10.25 0.62 13.24
C ILE A 121 9.75 2.03 13.52
N ALA A 122 9.87 2.51 14.76
CA ALA A 122 9.48 3.87 15.11
C ALA A 122 10.24 4.93 14.29
N GLY A 123 11.53 4.72 14.07
CA GLY A 123 12.38 5.59 13.26
C GLY A 123 11.99 5.62 11.79
N ILE A 124 11.66 4.48 11.18
CA ILE A 124 11.17 4.43 9.79
C ILE A 124 9.79 5.11 9.71
N ALA A 125 8.89 4.81 10.65
CA ALA A 125 7.55 5.40 10.66
C ALA A 125 7.57 6.92 10.80
N ALA A 126 8.45 7.47 11.65
CA ALA A 126 8.62 8.91 11.84
C ALA A 126 9.17 9.64 10.60
N LYS A 127 9.87 8.93 9.71
CA LYS A 127 10.30 9.46 8.40
C LYS A 127 9.12 9.40 7.41
N ALA A 128 8.56 8.20 7.24
CA ALA A 128 7.51 7.93 6.25
C ALA A 128 6.25 8.78 6.47
N ILE A 129 5.84 9.02 7.72
CA ILE A 129 4.61 9.79 8.03
C ILE A 129 4.64 11.20 7.44
N LYS A 130 5.82 11.81 7.28
CA LYS A 130 5.96 13.16 6.72
C LYS A 130 5.55 13.17 5.25
N GLU A 131 5.98 12.17 4.49
CA GLU A 131 5.63 11.97 3.08
C GLU A 131 4.14 11.59 2.95
N VAL A 132 3.70 10.61 3.74
CA VAL A 132 2.32 10.10 3.70
C VAL A 132 1.29 11.17 4.08
N THR A 133 1.63 12.14 4.94
CA THR A 133 0.76 13.29 5.23
C THR A 133 0.47 14.12 3.97
N TYR A 134 1.46 14.27 3.07
CA TYR A 134 1.24 14.91 1.77
C TYR A 134 0.45 14.02 0.82
N HIS A 135 0.68 12.70 0.85
CA HIS A 135 -0.04 11.74 0.00
C HIS A 135 -1.55 11.79 0.31
N VAL A 136 -1.94 11.64 1.59
CA VAL A 136 -3.34 11.75 2.05
C VAL A 136 -3.97 13.05 1.59
N ARG A 137 -3.31 14.20 1.86
CA ARG A 137 -3.86 15.50 1.49
C ARG A 137 -4.17 15.60 0.00
N ARG A 138 -3.26 15.11 -0.84
CA ARG A 138 -3.40 15.19 -2.30
C ARG A 138 -4.43 14.21 -2.81
N SER A 139 -4.39 12.95 -2.37
CA SER A 139 -5.34 11.94 -2.82
C SER A 139 -6.77 12.28 -2.38
N SER A 140 -6.96 12.84 -1.17
CA SER A 140 -8.26 13.39 -0.75
C SER A 140 -8.73 14.55 -1.64
N ASP A 141 -7.90 15.55 -1.93
CA ASP A 141 -8.25 16.68 -2.82
C ASP A 141 -8.64 16.21 -4.22
N LEU A 142 -7.93 15.22 -4.78
CA LEU A 142 -8.25 14.67 -6.09
C LEU A 142 -9.55 13.85 -6.09
N VAL A 143 -9.82 13.08 -5.04
CA VAL A 143 -11.11 12.37 -4.89
C VAL A 143 -12.26 13.38 -4.84
N VAL A 144 -12.12 14.48 -4.08
CA VAL A 144 -13.12 15.55 -4.02
C VAL A 144 -13.32 16.19 -5.40
N ARG A 145 -12.25 16.59 -6.09
CA ARG A 145 -12.37 17.23 -7.41
C ARG A 145 -12.95 16.32 -8.48
N LEU A 146 -12.67 15.03 -8.43
CA LEU A 146 -13.21 14.06 -9.37
C LEU A 146 -14.68 13.74 -9.04
N GLY A 147 -15.01 13.63 -7.75
CA GLY A 147 -16.36 13.39 -7.26
C GLY A 147 -17.30 14.59 -7.47
N ASP A 148 -16.95 15.78 -7.02
CA ASP A 148 -17.74 17.02 -7.17
C ASP A 148 -17.37 17.79 -8.46
N GLY A 149 -16.98 17.04 -9.50
CA GLY A 149 -16.57 17.59 -10.79
C GLY A 149 -17.71 17.64 -11.79
N THR A 150 -17.51 16.94 -12.91
CA THR A 150 -18.54 16.73 -13.94
C THR A 150 -19.36 15.47 -13.63
N GLU A 151 -20.53 15.32 -14.24
CA GLU A 151 -21.31 14.07 -14.13
C GLU A 151 -20.50 12.83 -14.52
N GLU A 152 -19.65 12.95 -15.55
CA GLU A 152 -18.81 11.84 -16.00
C GLU A 152 -17.67 11.52 -15.01
N SER A 153 -16.99 12.54 -14.47
CA SER A 153 -15.94 12.31 -13.47
C SER A 153 -16.53 11.76 -12.18
N HIS A 154 -17.68 12.28 -11.74
CA HIS A 154 -18.42 11.79 -10.58
C HIS A 154 -18.75 10.31 -10.72
N ARG A 155 -19.38 9.93 -11.84
CA ARG A 155 -19.76 8.53 -12.13
C ARG A 155 -18.55 7.59 -12.15
N ARG A 156 -17.44 8.02 -12.76
CA ARG A 156 -16.20 7.23 -12.79
C ARG A 156 -15.56 7.10 -11.41
N MET A 157 -15.52 8.19 -10.65
CA MET A 157 -14.94 8.20 -9.31
C MET A 157 -15.75 7.33 -8.34
N GLN A 158 -17.08 7.37 -8.42
CA GLN A 158 -17.94 6.46 -7.66
C GLN A 158 -17.65 5.00 -8.00
N ALA A 159 -17.61 4.64 -9.29
CA ALA A 159 -17.34 3.27 -9.72
C ALA A 159 -15.94 2.79 -9.30
N ALA A 160 -14.95 3.68 -9.33
CA ALA A 160 -13.59 3.41 -8.85
C ALA A 160 -13.56 3.12 -7.33
N ILE A 161 -14.26 3.93 -6.53
CA ILE A 161 -14.41 3.71 -5.09
C ILE A 161 -15.11 2.38 -4.83
N ASP A 162 -16.26 2.12 -5.47
CA ASP A 162 -17.03 0.88 -5.29
C ASP A 162 -16.18 -0.37 -5.59
N SER A 163 -15.36 -0.32 -6.64
CA SER A 163 -14.46 -1.41 -7.03
C SER A 163 -13.33 -1.61 -6.01
N ALA A 164 -12.59 -0.53 -5.70
CA ALA A 164 -11.44 -0.58 -4.79
C ALA A 164 -11.86 -0.92 -3.35
N TRP A 165 -13.07 -0.51 -2.94
CA TRP A 165 -13.62 -0.75 -1.60
C TRP A 165 -13.56 -2.22 -1.21
N THR A 166 -13.88 -3.12 -2.15
CA THR A 166 -13.94 -4.57 -1.90
C THR A 166 -12.59 -5.19 -1.49
N PHE A 167 -11.48 -4.49 -1.71
CA PHE A 167 -10.13 -4.91 -1.30
C PHE A 167 -9.65 -4.23 -0.02
N ALA A 168 -10.30 -3.14 0.43
CA ALA A 168 -9.84 -2.33 1.54
C ALA A 168 -9.85 -3.08 2.88
N GLY A 169 -10.76 -4.04 3.08
CA GLY A 169 -10.88 -4.77 4.33
C GLY A 169 -9.66 -5.63 4.69
N GLU A 170 -8.83 -6.01 3.72
CA GLU A 170 -7.59 -6.74 4.00
C GLU A 170 -6.56 -5.90 4.76
N LEU A 171 -6.57 -4.58 4.59
CA LEU A 171 -5.70 -3.64 5.31
C LEU A 171 -5.89 -3.71 6.84
N PHE A 172 -7.05 -4.18 7.28
CA PHE A 172 -7.49 -4.29 8.68
C PHE A 172 -7.56 -5.73 9.16
N ALA A 173 -7.12 -6.70 8.36
CA ALA A 173 -7.12 -8.10 8.73
C ALA A 173 -5.93 -8.41 9.64
N ASP A 174 -6.21 -8.85 10.86
CA ASP A 174 -5.22 -9.35 11.80
C ASP A 174 -5.07 -10.87 11.70
N ASP A 175 -3.83 -11.36 11.78
CA ASP A 175 -3.54 -12.76 12.02
C ASP A 175 -2.56 -12.94 13.20
N GLU A 176 -2.03 -14.16 13.36
CA GLU A 176 -1.12 -14.50 14.46
C GLU A 176 0.13 -13.61 14.50
N VAL A 177 0.59 -13.08 13.35
CA VAL A 177 1.73 -12.15 13.28
C VAL A 177 1.37 -10.83 13.95
N ASP A 178 0.23 -10.26 13.57
CA ASP A 178 -0.20 -8.95 14.07
C ASP A 178 -0.53 -9.02 15.56
N GLN A 179 -1.18 -10.10 16.01
CA GLN A 179 -1.49 -10.34 17.43
C GLN A 179 -0.24 -10.47 18.30
N ASP A 180 0.79 -11.22 17.86
CA ASP A 180 2.06 -11.34 18.59
C ASP A 180 2.76 -9.98 18.73
N LEU A 181 2.89 -9.25 17.62
CA LEU A 181 3.61 -7.98 17.62
C LEU A 181 2.84 -6.87 18.36
N ALA A 182 1.51 -6.89 18.32
CA ALA A 182 0.68 -6.01 19.14
C ALA A 182 0.84 -6.30 20.63
N ALA A 183 0.80 -7.57 21.04
CA ALA A 183 1.04 -7.97 22.44
C ALA A 183 2.43 -7.55 22.94
N ARG A 184 3.42 -7.54 22.04
CA ARG A 184 4.79 -7.07 22.33
C ARG A 184 4.92 -5.55 22.31
N GLY A 185 3.93 -4.81 21.82
CA GLY A 185 3.97 -3.36 21.62
C GLY A 185 4.94 -2.93 20.50
N ILE A 186 5.20 -3.82 19.53
CA ILE A 186 6.03 -3.54 18.36
C ILE A 186 5.17 -3.06 17.18
N ALA A 187 3.97 -3.62 17.03
CA ALA A 187 2.97 -3.19 16.05
C ALA A 187 1.64 -2.90 16.77
N VAL A 188 0.57 -2.73 15.99
CA VAL A 188 -0.80 -2.58 16.49
C VAL A 188 -1.72 -3.60 15.83
N GLU A 189 -2.83 -3.90 16.48
CA GLU A 189 -3.94 -4.61 15.86
C GLU A 189 -4.50 -3.74 14.72
N ARG A 190 -4.40 -4.23 13.49
CA ARG A 190 -4.83 -3.50 12.28
C ARG A 190 -6.33 -3.25 12.30
N ALA A 191 -7.12 -4.16 12.88
CA ALA A 191 -8.57 -3.99 13.03
C ALA A 191 -8.93 -2.71 13.80
N SER A 192 -8.08 -2.30 14.76
CA SER A 192 -8.28 -1.07 15.53
C SER A 192 -8.22 0.21 14.68
N LEU A 193 -7.57 0.14 13.51
CA LEU A 193 -7.41 1.28 12.58
C LEU A 193 -8.65 1.50 11.71
N PHE A 194 -9.57 0.53 11.63
CA PHE A 194 -10.69 0.60 10.69
C PHE A 194 -11.64 1.76 10.97
N GLN A 195 -12.00 1.99 12.24
CA GLN A 195 -12.92 3.06 12.61
C GLN A 195 -12.37 4.48 12.36
N PRO A 196 -11.15 4.84 12.81
CA PRO A 196 -10.60 6.16 12.49
C PRO A 196 -10.35 6.34 10.98
N TRP A 197 -9.93 5.28 10.28
CA TRP A 197 -9.80 5.29 8.82
C TRP A 197 -11.14 5.56 8.13
N LEU A 198 -12.18 4.83 8.50
CA LEU A 198 -13.51 4.93 7.92
C LEU A 198 -14.13 6.31 8.16
N ALA A 199 -13.90 6.89 9.34
CA ALA A 199 -14.36 8.25 9.65
C ALA A 199 -13.76 9.26 8.67
N HIS A 200 -12.44 9.24 8.45
CA HIS A 200 -11.80 10.14 7.50
C HIS A 200 -12.23 9.88 6.05
N VAL A 201 -12.34 8.61 5.65
CA VAL A 201 -12.82 8.25 4.31
C VAL A 201 -14.24 8.76 4.08
N ARG A 202 -15.12 8.62 5.07
CA ARG A 202 -16.49 9.12 5.01
C ARG A 202 -16.52 10.64 4.82
N GLU A 203 -15.74 11.38 5.61
CA GLU A 203 -15.66 12.85 5.49
C GLU A 203 -15.30 13.28 4.07
N VAL A 204 -14.27 12.66 3.48
CA VAL A 204 -13.81 12.98 2.12
C VAL A 204 -14.85 12.58 1.06
N LEU A 205 -15.49 11.42 1.19
CA LEU A 205 -16.51 10.98 0.23
C LEU A 205 -17.77 11.86 0.31
N GLU A 206 -18.18 12.28 1.51
CA GLU A 206 -19.28 13.23 1.70
C GLU A 206 -18.95 14.58 1.05
N GLU A 207 -17.74 15.11 1.23
CA GLU A 207 -17.28 16.33 0.55
C GLU A 207 -17.22 16.16 -0.97
N ALA A 208 -16.80 14.99 -1.45
CA ALA A 208 -16.78 14.64 -2.87
C ALA A 208 -18.16 14.39 -3.48
N THR A 209 -19.25 14.49 -2.70
CA THR A 209 -20.63 14.13 -3.06
C THR A 209 -20.83 12.65 -3.45
N LEU A 210 -19.86 11.79 -3.12
CA LEU A 210 -19.89 10.36 -3.41
C LEU A 210 -20.61 9.58 -2.31
N THR A 211 -21.15 8.42 -2.66
CA THR A 211 -21.77 7.51 -1.71
C THR A 211 -20.72 6.57 -1.11
N LEU A 212 -20.67 6.51 0.23
CA LEU A 212 -19.88 5.52 0.95
C LEU A 212 -20.46 4.10 0.71
N PRO A 213 -19.67 3.16 0.16
CA PRO A 213 -20.14 1.78 0.00
C PRO A 213 -20.38 1.11 1.37
N GLN A 214 -21.13 0.00 1.39
CA GLN A 214 -21.47 -0.62 2.67
C GLN A 214 -20.22 -1.18 3.35
N GLU A 215 -20.07 -0.95 4.66
CA GLU A 215 -18.87 -1.39 5.41
C GLU A 215 -18.59 -2.90 5.25
N ARG A 216 -19.64 -3.72 5.23
CA ARG A 216 -19.52 -5.18 5.04
C ARG A 216 -18.90 -5.58 3.70
N GLU A 217 -19.00 -4.73 2.68
CA GLU A 217 -18.47 -4.99 1.34
C GLU A 217 -16.95 -4.87 1.29
N ALA A 218 -16.35 -4.04 2.18
CA ALA A 218 -14.90 -3.95 2.30
C ALA A 218 -14.28 -5.29 2.73
N PHE A 219 -15.03 -6.07 3.49
CA PHE A 219 -14.58 -7.31 4.12
C PHE A 219 -14.83 -8.56 3.28
N HIS A 220 -14.95 -8.42 1.96
CA HIS A 220 -15.29 -9.51 1.05
C HIS A 220 -14.30 -10.70 1.13
N LEU A 221 -14.81 -11.90 1.40
CA LEU A 221 -13.99 -13.10 1.68
C LEU A 221 -13.06 -13.51 0.52
N LEU A 222 -13.51 -13.33 -0.73
CA LEU A 222 -12.71 -13.67 -1.93
C LEU A 222 -11.66 -12.59 -2.30
N ARG A 223 -11.65 -11.46 -1.60
CA ARG A 223 -10.73 -10.32 -1.85
C ARG A 223 -9.73 -10.16 -0.71
N ARG A 224 -9.25 -11.29 -0.19
CA ARG A 224 -8.21 -11.40 0.85
C ARG A 224 -7.27 -12.56 0.53
N GLY A 225 -6.07 -12.50 1.07
CA GLY A 225 -5.05 -13.54 0.96
C GLY A 225 -3.65 -13.03 0.60
N GLY A 226 -3.50 -11.75 0.22
CA GLY A 226 -2.22 -11.17 -0.17
C GLY A 226 -1.19 -11.24 0.96
N LEU A 227 -1.62 -11.00 2.21
CA LEU A 227 -0.75 -11.14 3.40
C LEU A 227 -0.26 -12.59 3.64
N GLN A 228 -0.85 -13.58 2.97
CA GLN A 228 -0.46 -14.99 3.02
C GLN A 228 0.09 -15.50 1.67
N GLY A 229 0.43 -14.61 0.73
CA GLY A 229 0.99 -14.98 -0.57
C GLY A 229 -0.05 -15.49 -1.58
N ARG A 230 -1.34 -15.26 -1.34
CA ARG A 230 -2.44 -15.65 -2.25
C ARG A 230 -2.93 -14.41 -2.98
N HIS A 231 -2.27 -14.13 -4.10
CA HIS A 231 -2.47 -12.92 -4.89
C HIS A 231 -3.45 -13.11 -6.04
N THR A 232 -3.88 -11.99 -6.63
CA THR A 232 -4.54 -11.99 -7.92
C THR A 232 -3.55 -12.30 -9.04
N GLU A 233 -4.07 -12.60 -10.22
CA GLU A 233 -3.25 -12.80 -11.44
C GLU A 233 -2.40 -11.58 -11.80
N SER A 234 -2.79 -10.37 -11.37
CA SER A 234 -2.13 -9.11 -11.70
C SER A 234 -0.71 -9.01 -11.13
N LEU A 235 -0.42 -9.64 -9.98
CA LEU A 235 0.91 -9.59 -9.38
C LEU A 235 1.93 -10.34 -10.22
N GLY A 236 1.57 -11.50 -10.78
CA GLY A 236 2.49 -12.32 -11.57
C GLY A 236 3.05 -11.58 -12.80
N TYR A 237 2.19 -10.86 -13.51
CA TYR A 237 2.59 -10.02 -14.65
C TYR A 237 3.52 -8.89 -14.24
N MET A 238 3.20 -8.19 -13.15
CA MET A 238 4.03 -7.11 -12.63
C MET A 238 5.43 -7.61 -12.23
N LEU A 239 5.51 -8.72 -11.48
CA LEU A 239 6.80 -9.26 -11.03
C LEU A 239 7.65 -9.74 -12.21
N ALA A 240 7.03 -10.28 -13.26
CA ALA A 240 7.76 -10.69 -14.46
C ALA A 240 8.50 -9.52 -15.12
N GLU A 241 7.89 -8.33 -15.14
CA GLU A 241 8.52 -7.10 -15.64
C GLU A 241 9.54 -6.55 -14.66
N MET A 242 9.14 -6.36 -13.40
CA MET A 242 9.97 -5.77 -12.34
C MET A 242 11.28 -6.55 -12.10
N GLN A 243 11.24 -7.88 -12.21
CA GLN A 243 12.36 -8.76 -11.86
C GLN A 243 13.18 -9.23 -13.07
N HIS A 244 12.80 -8.82 -14.29
CA HIS A 244 13.35 -9.37 -15.53
C HIS A 244 14.89 -9.30 -15.57
N LEU A 245 15.46 -8.11 -15.39
CA LEU A 245 16.92 -7.91 -15.50
C LEU A 245 17.69 -8.70 -14.45
N GLN A 246 17.22 -8.68 -13.20
CA GLN A 246 17.90 -9.37 -12.11
C GLN A 246 17.85 -10.89 -12.27
N ARG A 247 16.75 -11.45 -12.80
CA ARG A 247 16.64 -12.87 -13.11
C ARG A 247 17.45 -13.27 -14.35
N ALA A 248 17.57 -12.39 -15.34
CA ALA A 248 18.37 -12.64 -16.54
C ALA A 248 19.88 -12.60 -16.27
N TYR A 249 20.33 -11.76 -15.33
CA TYR A 249 21.75 -11.55 -15.01
C TYR A 249 22.02 -11.70 -13.50
N PRO A 250 21.90 -12.92 -12.95
CA PRO A 250 22.04 -13.16 -11.51
C PRO A 250 23.46 -12.84 -11.01
N GLY A 251 23.54 -12.10 -9.90
CA GLY A 251 24.80 -11.73 -9.24
C GLY A 251 25.51 -10.50 -9.83
N ALA A 252 24.89 -9.81 -10.80
CA ALA A 252 25.35 -8.51 -11.27
C ALA A 252 25.24 -7.43 -10.17
N ARG A 253 26.03 -6.37 -10.29
CA ARG A 253 26.00 -5.18 -9.43
C ARG A 253 25.66 -3.96 -10.27
N TRP A 254 24.77 -3.10 -9.76
CA TRP A 254 24.24 -1.90 -10.41
C TRP A 254 24.52 -0.65 -9.57
#